data_AF-A0A4V1ZKC5-F1
#
_entry.id   AF-A0A4V1ZKC5-F1
#
_cell.length_a   1.000
_cell.length_b   1.000
_cell.length_c   1.000
_cell.angle_alpha   90.00
_cell.angle_beta   90.00
_cell.angle_gamma   90.00
#
_symmetry.space_group_name_H-M   'P 1'
#
loop_
_entity.id
_entity.type
_entity.pdbx_description
1 polymer ?
#
loop_
_entity_poly.entity_id
_entity_poly.type
_entity_poly.pdbx_seq_one_letter_code
_entity_poly.pdbx_strand_id
1 'polypeptide(L)'
;MPSKENPPSVASVAIPKYSFDPIRLPTIDELVADVGGEALVDWYEMFERRPPSPSELGSILADRIGAGPRTGEKFAEWIYTWNNTRTGVAATNATLLALQLAAHYEFDAPTPFLRNELNWERVRRLYASSGERMRDFLRSMYHWTQQELKSKGIEGAVLWRGIKGNTPGYYLRIPPNKNFYANKMLSNPLAAFTFDFEQAVAFSGPMSGAMNLAYIPTSRFLATPLTGIGVIGQSEVVGMGADQDECFWMAWENSGEAQIYRNLPLPQWYKLVENYKT
;
A
#
# COMPACT_ATOMS: atom_id res chain seq x y z
N MET A 1 -35.29 26.86 -2.37
CA MET A 1 -33.97 26.19 -2.35
C MET A 1 -34.10 24.99 -1.43
N PRO A 2 -33.88 23.74 -1.89
CA PRO A 2 -33.95 22.59 -1.00
C PRO A 2 -32.83 22.69 0.04
N SER A 3 -33.17 22.51 1.31
CA SER A 3 -32.23 22.53 2.43
C SER A 3 -31.20 21.42 2.24
N LYS A 4 -29.91 21.77 2.38
CA LYS A 4 -28.82 20.80 2.51
C LYS A 4 -29.01 20.07 3.85
N GLU A 5 -29.78 18.99 3.86
CA GLU A 5 -29.78 18.09 5.00
C GLU A 5 -28.36 17.53 5.16
N ASN A 6 -27.82 17.65 6.37
CA ASN A 6 -26.54 17.04 6.70
C ASN A 6 -26.68 15.53 6.52
N PRO A 7 -25.72 14.86 5.83
CA PRO A 7 -25.77 13.42 5.70
C PRO A 7 -25.82 12.77 7.09
N PRO A 8 -26.50 11.61 7.23
CA PRO A 8 -26.61 10.93 8.50
C PRO A 8 -25.23 10.74 9.11
N SER A 9 -25.09 11.21 10.35
CA SER A 9 -23.91 10.98 11.19
C SER A 9 -23.59 9.49 11.16
N VAL A 10 -22.43 9.13 10.60
CA VAL A 10 -21.92 7.75 10.69
C VAL A 10 -21.83 7.46 12.18
N ALA A 11 -22.73 6.61 12.70
CA ALA A 11 -22.78 6.29 14.11
C ALA A 11 -21.38 5.82 14.56
N SER A 12 -20.94 6.27 15.74
CA SER A 12 -19.63 5.94 16.30
C SER A 12 -19.55 4.45 16.61
N VAL A 13 -19.22 3.65 15.60
CA VAL A 13 -18.83 2.25 15.79
C VAL A 13 -17.54 2.25 16.58
N ALA A 14 -17.49 1.49 17.68
CA ALA A 14 -16.25 1.32 18.43
C ALA A 14 -15.19 0.69 17.51
N ILE A 15 -14.13 1.44 17.22
CA ILE A 15 -13.03 1.01 16.36
C ILE A 15 -12.09 0.15 17.21
N PRO A 16 -11.81 -1.11 16.82
CA PRO A 16 -10.72 -1.87 17.43
C PRO A 16 -9.42 -1.08 17.29
N LYS A 17 -8.71 -0.84 18.39
CA LYS A 17 -7.43 -0.12 18.34
C LYS A 17 -6.33 -1.08 17.91
N TYR A 18 -6.09 -1.16 16.61
CA TYR A 18 -4.80 -1.64 16.11
C TYR A 18 -3.78 -0.52 16.37
N SER A 19 -2.78 -0.78 17.20
CA SER A 19 -1.64 0.11 17.37
C SER A 19 -0.49 -0.49 16.58
N PHE A 20 0.00 0.24 15.59
CA PHE A 20 1.21 -0.13 14.87
C PHE A 20 2.38 0.64 15.43
N ASP A 21 3.49 -0.05 15.65
CA ASP A 21 4.75 0.62 15.95
C ASP A 21 5.15 1.50 14.75
N PRO A 22 5.73 2.69 14.98
CA PRO A 22 6.23 3.53 13.91
C PRO A 22 7.25 2.76 13.06
N ILE A 23 7.17 2.89 11.74
CA ILE A 23 8.25 2.41 10.88
C ILE A 23 9.50 3.25 11.18
N ARG A 24 10.59 2.55 11.52
CA ARG A 24 11.92 3.14 11.61
C ARG A 24 12.67 2.97 10.29
N LEU A 25 13.66 3.82 10.08
CA LEU A 25 14.61 3.60 8.99
C LEU A 25 15.32 2.25 9.18
N PRO A 26 15.46 1.44 8.11
CA PRO A 26 16.31 0.26 8.17
C PRO A 26 17.75 0.65 8.49
N THR A 27 18.42 -0.22 9.21
CA THR A 27 19.87 -0.20 9.30
C THR A 27 20.49 -0.65 7.97
N ILE A 28 21.76 -0.36 7.85
CA ILE A 28 22.60 -0.73 6.72
C ILE A 28 22.68 -2.26 6.62
N ASP A 29 22.92 -2.91 7.76
CA ASP A 29 22.98 -4.37 7.86
C ASP A 29 21.64 -5.02 7.50
N GLU A 30 20.50 -4.40 7.86
CA GLU A 30 19.18 -4.89 7.44
C GLU A 30 18.96 -4.76 5.94
N LEU A 31 19.37 -3.64 5.33
CA LEU A 31 19.33 -3.51 3.87
C LEU A 31 20.21 -4.56 3.19
N VAL A 32 21.40 -4.85 3.72
CA VAL A 32 22.33 -5.83 3.14
C VAL A 32 21.87 -7.26 3.36
N ALA A 33 21.34 -7.59 4.55
CA ALA A 33 20.81 -8.91 4.85
C ALA A 33 19.58 -9.23 4.00
N ASP A 34 18.68 -8.25 3.84
CA ASP A 34 17.46 -8.43 3.05
C ASP A 34 17.79 -8.51 1.55
N VAL A 35 18.66 -7.62 1.03
CA VAL A 35 19.17 -7.66 -0.36
C VAL A 35 20.10 -8.87 -0.62
N GLY A 36 20.65 -9.48 0.44
CA GLY A 36 21.74 -10.45 0.41
C GLY A 36 21.34 -11.94 0.25
N GLY A 37 20.05 -12.29 0.34
CA GLY A 37 19.59 -13.51 -0.35
C GLY A 37 19.03 -14.69 0.46
N GLU A 38 18.54 -14.52 1.69
CA GLU A 38 17.66 -15.57 2.31
C GLU A 38 16.23 -15.08 2.50
N ALA A 39 16.01 -13.94 3.17
CA ALA A 39 14.66 -13.37 3.33
C ALA A 39 14.03 -13.00 1.97
N LEU A 40 14.80 -12.42 1.04
CA LEU A 40 14.35 -12.20 -0.34
C LEU A 40 13.99 -13.50 -1.06
N VAL A 41 14.71 -14.60 -0.82
CA VAL A 41 14.42 -15.90 -1.45
C VAL A 41 13.07 -16.42 -0.99
N ASP A 42 12.75 -16.32 0.31
CA ASP A 42 11.44 -16.72 0.83
C ASP A 42 10.27 -15.91 0.24
N TRP A 43 10.51 -14.62 -0.04
CA TRP A 43 9.57 -13.78 -0.76
C TRP A 43 9.45 -14.19 -2.22
N TYR A 44 10.56 -14.38 -2.94
CA TYR A 44 10.54 -14.83 -4.33
C TYR A 44 9.85 -16.18 -4.49
N GLU A 45 10.14 -17.16 -3.65
CA GLU A 45 9.44 -18.46 -3.64
C GLU A 45 7.94 -18.30 -3.41
N MET A 46 7.53 -17.33 -2.59
CA MET A 46 6.12 -16.99 -2.42
C MET A 46 5.52 -16.44 -3.73
N PHE A 47 6.23 -15.58 -4.45
CA PHE A 47 5.79 -14.99 -5.72
C PHE A 47 5.96 -15.90 -6.94
N GLU A 48 6.70 -17.01 -6.85
CA GLU A 48 6.77 -18.03 -7.91
C GLU A 48 5.54 -18.95 -7.93
N ARG A 49 4.76 -18.97 -6.83
CA ARG A 49 3.52 -19.75 -6.77
C ARG A 49 2.49 -19.15 -7.72
N ARG A 50 1.72 -20.02 -8.37
CA ARG A 50 0.52 -19.57 -9.08
C ARG A 50 -0.42 -18.89 -8.07
N PRO A 51 -0.77 -17.61 -8.24
CA PRO A 51 -1.69 -16.95 -7.33
C PRO A 51 -3.09 -17.54 -7.53
N PRO A 52 -3.88 -17.69 -6.47
CA PRO A 52 -5.29 -18.00 -6.64
C PRO A 52 -5.96 -16.88 -7.43
N SER A 53 -6.92 -17.22 -8.28
CA SER A 53 -7.74 -16.25 -8.99
C SER A 53 -8.54 -15.37 -8.00
N PRO A 54 -9.01 -14.18 -8.41
CA PRO A 54 -9.88 -13.37 -7.55
C PRO A 54 -11.10 -14.13 -7.01
N SER A 55 -11.67 -15.05 -7.79
CA SER A 55 -12.79 -15.90 -7.35
C SER A 55 -12.38 -16.88 -6.25
N GLU A 56 -11.22 -17.52 -6.38
CA GLU A 56 -10.70 -18.45 -5.37
C GLU A 56 -10.37 -17.71 -4.07
N LEU A 57 -9.68 -16.56 -4.16
CA LEU A 57 -9.40 -15.70 -3.02
C LEU A 57 -10.69 -15.22 -2.34
N GLY A 58 -11.67 -14.78 -3.13
CA GLY A 58 -12.96 -14.32 -2.62
C GLY A 58 -13.67 -15.39 -1.78
N SER A 59 -13.74 -16.63 -2.29
CA SER A 59 -14.31 -17.75 -1.53
C SER A 59 -13.54 -18.05 -0.25
N ILE A 60 -12.20 -18.17 -0.32
CA ILE A 60 -11.36 -18.45 0.86
C ILE A 60 -11.59 -17.39 1.95
N LEU A 61 -11.60 -16.12 1.57
CA LEU A 61 -11.79 -15.00 2.50
C LEU A 61 -13.19 -14.98 3.13
N ALA A 62 -14.22 -15.37 2.38
CA ALA A 62 -15.59 -15.47 2.87
C ALA A 62 -15.76 -16.67 3.83
N ASP A 63 -15.18 -17.83 3.49
CA ASP A 63 -15.23 -19.03 4.34
C ASP A 63 -14.55 -18.78 5.70
N ARG A 64 -13.44 -18.03 5.71
CA ARG A 64 -12.72 -17.65 6.94
C ARG A 64 -13.56 -16.84 7.93
N ILE A 65 -14.61 -16.15 7.48
CA ILE A 65 -15.54 -15.41 8.33
C ILE A 65 -16.91 -16.11 8.44
N GLY A 66 -17.03 -17.36 7.99
CA GLY A 66 -18.28 -18.12 8.01
C GLY A 66 -19.37 -17.52 7.11
N ALA A 67 -18.98 -16.75 6.09
CA ALA A 67 -19.91 -16.11 5.16
C ALA A 67 -20.21 -17.00 3.95
N GLY A 68 -21.41 -16.83 3.38
CA GLY A 68 -21.84 -17.61 2.22
C GLY A 68 -21.23 -17.15 0.88
N PRO A 69 -21.48 -17.92 -0.21
CA PRO A 69 -20.87 -17.69 -1.53
C PRO A 69 -21.05 -16.29 -2.12
N ARG A 70 -22.21 -15.65 -1.88
CA ARG A 70 -22.47 -14.26 -2.34
C ARG A 70 -21.49 -13.25 -1.75
N THR A 71 -21.00 -13.48 -0.53
CA THR A 71 -19.96 -12.64 0.07
C THR A 71 -18.63 -12.88 -0.64
N GLY A 72 -18.31 -14.13 -0.98
CA GLY A 72 -17.12 -14.47 -1.75
C GLY A 72 -17.09 -13.83 -3.15
N GLU A 73 -18.22 -13.84 -3.87
CA GLU A 73 -18.36 -13.13 -5.15
C GLU A 73 -18.06 -11.62 -5.00
N LYS A 74 -18.55 -11.01 -3.91
CA LYS A 74 -18.31 -9.59 -3.67
C LYS A 74 -16.86 -9.29 -3.31
N PHE A 75 -16.21 -10.17 -2.55
CA PHE A 75 -14.78 -10.07 -2.25
C PHE A 75 -13.95 -10.22 -3.53
N ALA A 76 -14.30 -11.16 -4.42
CA ALA A 76 -13.66 -11.32 -5.72
C ALA A 76 -13.77 -10.06 -6.59
N GLU A 77 -14.94 -9.40 -6.60
CA GLU A 77 -15.14 -8.12 -7.30
C GLU A 77 -14.22 -7.01 -6.76
N TRP A 78 -14.03 -6.93 -5.43
CA TRP A 78 -13.15 -5.95 -4.81
C TRP A 78 -11.67 -6.23 -5.09
N ILE A 79 -11.26 -7.50 -5.07
CA ILE A 79 -9.91 -7.93 -5.47
C ILE A 79 -9.66 -7.54 -6.93
N TYR A 80 -10.59 -7.89 -7.82
CA TYR A 80 -10.50 -7.53 -9.23
C TYR A 80 -10.41 -6.01 -9.42
N THR A 81 -11.23 -5.26 -8.69
CA THR A 81 -11.24 -3.79 -8.76
C THR A 81 -9.89 -3.21 -8.33
N TRP A 82 -9.29 -3.69 -7.23
CA TRP A 82 -7.94 -3.25 -6.81
C TRP A 82 -6.90 -3.59 -7.87
N ASN A 83 -6.78 -4.86 -8.24
CA ASN A 83 -5.70 -5.34 -9.10
C ASN A 83 -5.74 -4.75 -10.52
N ASN A 84 -6.90 -4.27 -10.98
CA ASN A 84 -7.08 -3.74 -12.34
C ASN A 84 -7.36 -2.23 -12.39
N THR A 85 -7.40 -1.54 -11.24
CA THR A 85 -7.67 -0.09 -11.21
C THR A 85 -6.59 0.64 -10.42
N ARG A 86 -6.06 1.73 -10.98
CA ARG A 86 -5.09 2.58 -10.28
C ARG A 86 -5.80 3.62 -9.40
N THR A 87 -5.27 3.85 -8.20
CA THR A 87 -5.60 5.05 -7.42
C THR A 87 -4.82 6.25 -7.97
N GLY A 88 -5.34 7.48 -7.82
CA GLY A 88 -4.61 8.70 -8.24
C GLY A 88 -4.72 9.07 -9.72
N VAL A 89 -5.66 8.47 -10.45
CA VAL A 89 -6.09 8.95 -11.78
C VAL A 89 -7.38 9.79 -11.65
N ALA A 90 -7.63 10.70 -12.58
CA ALA A 90 -8.70 11.71 -12.51
C ALA A 90 -10.14 11.17 -12.30
N ALA A 91 -10.34 9.85 -12.42
CA ALA A 91 -11.58 9.18 -12.08
C ALA A 91 -11.31 7.95 -11.18
N THR A 92 -10.78 8.17 -9.97
CA THR A 92 -10.61 7.07 -9.00
C THR A 92 -11.95 6.39 -8.73
N ASN A 93 -11.98 5.07 -8.86
CA ASN A 93 -13.16 4.25 -8.67
C ASN A 93 -13.69 4.42 -7.22
N ALA A 94 -14.97 4.74 -7.06
CA ALA A 94 -15.60 4.95 -5.75
C ALA A 94 -15.46 3.74 -4.82
N THR A 95 -15.39 2.53 -5.37
CA THR A 95 -15.11 1.29 -4.62
C THR A 95 -13.73 1.32 -3.98
N LEU A 96 -12.70 1.78 -4.69
CA LEU A 96 -11.35 1.90 -4.12
C LEU A 96 -11.31 2.92 -2.97
N LEU A 97 -11.94 4.09 -3.16
CA LEU A 97 -12.02 5.09 -2.10
C LEU A 97 -12.84 4.61 -0.90
N ALA A 98 -13.88 3.80 -1.13
CA ALA A 98 -14.65 3.18 -0.05
C ALA A 98 -13.85 2.10 0.69
N LEU A 99 -13.00 1.33 0.00
CA LEU A 99 -12.06 0.39 0.63
C LEU A 99 -10.99 1.12 1.46
N GLN A 100 -10.47 2.24 0.96
CA GLN A 100 -9.55 3.09 1.72
C GLN A 100 -10.22 3.62 3.00
N LEU A 101 -11.48 4.04 2.90
CA LEU A 101 -12.26 4.48 4.06
C LEU A 101 -12.54 3.32 5.04
N ALA A 102 -12.84 2.12 4.53
CA ALA A 102 -12.98 0.93 5.36
C ALA A 102 -11.69 0.59 6.09
N ALA A 103 -10.54 0.70 5.44
CA ALA A 103 -9.24 0.50 6.06
C ALA A 103 -8.93 1.53 7.15
N HIS A 104 -9.28 2.80 6.91
CA HIS A 104 -9.19 3.84 7.95
C HIS A 104 -9.99 3.45 9.20
N TYR A 105 -11.24 3.03 9.03
CA TYR A 105 -12.08 2.67 10.17
C TYR A 105 -11.77 1.31 10.80
N GLU A 106 -11.19 0.37 10.05
CA GLU A 106 -10.82 -0.95 10.58
C GLU A 106 -9.49 -0.90 11.35
N PHE A 107 -8.52 -0.13 10.85
CA PHE A 107 -7.13 -0.17 11.34
C PHE A 107 -6.63 1.17 11.90
N ASP A 108 -7.51 2.17 12.08
CA ASP A 108 -7.16 3.53 12.52
C ASP A 108 -6.07 4.20 11.64
N ALA A 109 -6.03 3.82 10.35
CA ALA A 109 -4.98 4.28 9.44
C ALA A 109 -5.25 5.72 8.93
N PRO A 110 -4.25 6.60 8.82
CA PRO A 110 -4.45 8.01 8.48
C PRO A 110 -4.94 8.21 7.04
N THR A 111 -5.64 9.32 6.80
CA THR A 111 -6.33 9.62 5.53
C THR A 111 -5.86 10.93 4.85
N PRO A 112 -4.55 11.18 4.73
CA PRO A 112 -4.03 12.48 4.29
C PRO A 112 -4.54 12.89 2.89
N PHE A 113 -4.78 11.92 1.99
CA PHE A 113 -5.19 12.22 0.61
C PHE A 113 -6.67 11.94 0.30
N LEU A 114 -7.43 11.31 1.20
CA LEU A 114 -8.85 11.02 0.91
C LEU A 114 -9.73 12.28 0.91
N ARG A 115 -9.30 13.38 1.54
CA ARG A 115 -10.15 14.55 1.81
C ARG A 115 -10.52 15.39 0.59
N ASN A 116 -9.82 15.24 -0.54
CA ASN A 116 -9.90 16.16 -1.68
C ASN A 116 -10.53 15.55 -2.96
N GLU A 117 -11.21 14.40 -2.85
CA GLU A 117 -11.69 13.66 -4.03
C GLU A 117 -13.08 14.11 -4.52
N LEU A 118 -13.24 14.24 -5.85
CA LEU A 118 -14.45 14.74 -6.53
C LEU A 118 -15.68 13.81 -6.47
N ASN A 119 -15.63 12.69 -5.74
CA ASN A 119 -16.68 11.66 -5.73
C ASN A 119 -17.20 11.28 -4.33
N TRP A 120 -16.98 12.14 -3.33
CA TRP A 120 -17.27 11.81 -1.93
C TRP A 120 -18.70 11.36 -1.63
N GLU A 121 -19.69 11.91 -2.30
CA GLU A 121 -21.09 11.50 -2.10
C GLU A 121 -21.32 10.03 -2.52
N ARG A 122 -20.76 9.62 -3.67
CA ARG A 122 -20.85 8.22 -4.12
C ARG A 122 -20.08 7.29 -3.18
N VAL A 123 -18.90 7.71 -2.72
CA VAL A 123 -18.09 6.94 -1.75
C VAL A 123 -18.86 6.75 -0.44
N ARG A 124 -19.49 7.80 0.09
CA ARG A 124 -20.30 7.73 1.31
C ARG A 124 -21.48 6.78 1.16
N ARG A 125 -22.22 6.85 0.06
CA ARG A 125 -23.35 5.92 -0.18
C ARG A 125 -22.89 4.47 -0.29
N LEU A 126 -21.77 4.23 -0.96
CA LEU A 126 -21.20 2.88 -1.08
C LEU A 126 -20.71 2.37 0.28
N TYR A 127 -20.01 3.20 1.05
CA TYR A 127 -19.56 2.83 2.37
C TYR A 127 -20.72 2.63 3.35
N ALA A 128 -21.78 3.44 3.28
CA ALA A 128 -22.96 3.26 4.12
C ALA A 128 -23.66 1.93 3.86
N SER A 129 -23.67 1.44 2.61
CA SER A 129 -24.32 0.16 2.27
C SER A 129 -23.43 -1.07 2.43
N SER A 130 -22.11 -0.92 2.29
CA SER A 130 -21.17 -2.04 2.19
C SER A 130 -20.00 -1.97 3.18
N GLY A 131 -19.88 -0.91 3.99
CA GLY A 131 -18.70 -0.60 4.78
C GLY A 131 -18.34 -1.67 5.79
N GLU A 132 -19.32 -2.25 6.49
CA GLU A 132 -19.09 -3.37 7.41
C GLU A 132 -18.50 -4.58 6.69
N ARG A 133 -19.09 -4.98 5.55
CA ARG A 133 -18.60 -6.09 4.73
C ARG A 133 -17.22 -5.79 4.14
N MET A 134 -16.93 -4.54 3.77
CA MET A 134 -15.59 -4.12 3.34
C MET A 134 -14.57 -4.26 4.46
N ARG A 135 -14.93 -3.93 5.70
CA ARG A 135 -14.06 -4.14 6.86
C ARG A 135 -13.83 -5.62 7.14
N ASP A 136 -14.86 -6.46 7.06
CA ASP A 136 -14.69 -7.91 7.22
C ASP A 136 -13.78 -8.50 6.13
N PHE A 137 -13.90 -8.03 4.89
CA PHE A 137 -12.98 -8.36 3.80
C PHE A 137 -11.53 -8.02 4.15
N LEU A 138 -11.28 -6.77 4.55
CA LEU A 138 -9.93 -6.30 4.90
C LEU A 138 -9.36 -7.05 6.11
N ARG A 139 -10.17 -7.30 7.14
CA ARG A 139 -9.79 -8.04 8.35
C ARG A 139 -9.44 -9.50 8.02
N SER A 140 -10.24 -10.15 7.17
CA SER A 140 -9.99 -11.52 6.72
C SER A 140 -8.67 -11.63 5.95
N MET A 141 -8.41 -10.69 5.03
CA MET A 141 -7.13 -10.60 4.32
C MET A 141 -5.96 -10.37 5.28
N TYR A 142 -6.09 -9.42 6.21
CA TYR A 142 -5.06 -9.14 7.20
C TYR A 142 -4.70 -10.40 8.00
N HIS A 143 -5.67 -11.06 8.61
CA HIS A 143 -5.40 -12.24 9.43
C HIS A 143 -4.78 -13.39 8.64
N TRP A 144 -5.22 -13.61 7.39
CA TRP A 144 -4.59 -14.62 6.54
C TRP A 144 -3.15 -14.24 6.19
N THR A 145 -2.90 -12.99 5.81
CA THR A 145 -1.55 -12.47 5.53
C THR A 145 -0.62 -12.65 6.73
N GLN A 146 -1.07 -12.27 7.93
CA GLN A 146 -0.29 -12.44 9.15
C GLN A 146 0.00 -13.91 9.45
N GLN A 147 -0.97 -14.81 9.24
CA GLN A 147 -0.78 -16.25 9.41
C GLN A 147 0.28 -16.80 8.45
N GLU A 148 0.21 -16.41 7.18
CA GLU A 148 1.13 -16.88 6.14
C GLU A 148 2.56 -16.40 6.41
N LEU A 149 2.73 -15.10 6.67
CA LEU A 149 4.04 -14.50 6.95
C LEU A 149 4.67 -15.10 8.21
N LYS A 150 3.88 -15.30 9.27
CA LYS A 150 4.33 -15.96 10.50
C LYS A 150 4.78 -17.40 10.25
N SER A 151 4.04 -18.16 9.42
CA SER A 151 4.42 -19.54 9.09
C SER A 151 5.75 -19.65 8.34
N LYS A 152 6.18 -18.55 7.71
CA LYS A 152 7.43 -18.42 6.96
C LYS A 152 8.55 -17.74 7.76
N GLY A 153 8.29 -17.33 9.00
CA GLY A 153 9.27 -16.61 9.82
C GLY A 153 9.60 -15.20 9.32
N ILE A 154 8.70 -14.59 8.53
CA ILE A 154 8.92 -13.26 7.96
C ILE A 154 8.46 -12.19 8.96
N GLU A 155 9.36 -11.28 9.34
CA GLU A 155 9.12 -10.24 10.35
C GLU A 155 9.02 -8.81 9.78
N GLY A 156 9.54 -8.61 8.57
CA GLY A 156 9.35 -7.39 7.79
C GLY A 156 10.00 -7.50 6.43
N ALA A 157 10.01 -6.40 5.68
CA ALA A 157 10.71 -6.31 4.41
C ALA A 157 11.10 -4.88 4.08
N VAL A 158 12.22 -4.75 3.37
CA VAL A 158 12.60 -3.52 2.66
C VAL A 158 11.81 -3.44 1.36
N LEU A 159 10.98 -2.43 1.23
CA LEU A 159 10.07 -2.27 0.11
C LEU A 159 10.24 -0.92 -0.60
N TRP A 160 9.95 -0.95 -1.89
CA TRP A 160 9.98 0.17 -2.80
C TRP A 160 8.56 0.67 -3.09
N ARG A 161 8.43 1.98 -3.33
CA ARG A 161 7.20 2.55 -3.85
C ARG A 161 7.48 3.69 -4.82
N GLY A 162 7.05 3.51 -6.06
CA GLY A 162 7.04 4.58 -7.04
C GLY A 162 5.81 5.48 -6.89
N ILE A 163 6.03 6.78 -6.91
CA ILE A 163 4.98 7.80 -6.88
C ILE A 163 5.13 8.62 -8.15
N LYS A 164 4.09 8.60 -8.99
CA LYS A 164 4.08 9.46 -10.18
C LYS A 164 3.96 10.90 -9.72
N GLY A 165 4.77 11.78 -10.30
CA GLY A 165 4.81 13.19 -9.90
C GLY A 165 3.41 13.75 -9.79
N ASN A 166 2.57 13.54 -10.82
CA ASN A 166 1.25 14.17 -10.94
C ASN A 166 0.18 13.69 -9.95
N THR A 167 0.60 12.95 -8.93
CA THR A 167 -0.25 12.52 -7.82
C THR A 167 -0.54 13.72 -6.90
N PRO A 168 -1.80 14.15 -6.77
CA PRO A 168 -2.18 15.26 -5.90
C PRO A 168 -1.67 15.04 -4.46
N GLY A 169 -1.13 16.10 -3.85
CA GLY A 169 -0.63 16.09 -2.48
C GLY A 169 0.84 15.66 -2.29
N TYR A 170 1.50 15.11 -3.31
CA TYR A 170 2.91 14.70 -3.21
C TYR A 170 3.90 15.79 -3.67
N TYR A 171 3.51 16.63 -4.63
CA TYR A 171 4.39 17.65 -5.22
C TYR A 171 4.83 18.80 -4.31
N LEU A 172 4.18 18.99 -3.15
CA LEU A 172 4.39 20.20 -2.35
C LEU A 172 5.40 20.05 -1.21
N ARG A 173 6.05 18.88 -1.06
CA ARG A 173 6.87 18.60 0.15
C ARG A 173 8.23 17.98 -0.11
N ILE A 174 8.59 17.78 -1.37
CA ILE A 174 9.87 17.18 -1.72
C ILE A 174 10.71 18.27 -2.37
N PRO A 175 11.73 18.80 -1.68
CA PRO A 175 12.69 19.65 -2.37
C PRO A 175 13.35 18.83 -3.48
N PRO A 176 13.52 19.37 -4.70
CA PRO A 176 14.30 18.75 -5.77
C PRO A 176 15.80 18.80 -5.39
N ASN A 177 16.15 18.18 -4.27
CA ASN A 177 17.53 17.97 -3.86
C ASN A 177 17.97 16.64 -4.44
N LYS A 178 19.09 16.66 -5.14
CA LYS A 178 19.57 15.57 -6.02
C LYS A 178 20.11 14.34 -5.29
N ASN A 179 19.71 14.16 -4.03
CA ASN A 179 20.20 13.12 -3.13
C ASN A 179 19.04 12.46 -2.40
N PHE A 180 19.29 11.27 -1.88
CA PHE A 180 18.41 10.64 -0.92
C PHE A 180 18.25 11.51 0.30
N TYR A 181 17.04 11.52 0.85
CA TYR A 181 16.82 12.15 2.14
C TYR A 181 15.79 11.37 2.95
N ALA A 182 16.04 11.27 4.25
CA ALA A 182 15.06 10.73 5.19
C ALA A 182 13.88 11.71 5.30
N ASN A 183 12.67 11.18 5.23
CA ASN A 183 11.45 11.96 5.40
C ASN A 183 10.32 11.06 5.91
N LYS A 184 9.18 11.68 6.23
CA LYS A 184 7.98 10.94 6.59
C LYS A 184 7.27 10.39 5.36
N MET A 185 6.92 9.11 5.39
CA MET A 185 6.03 8.53 4.41
C MET A 185 4.65 9.16 4.56
N LEU A 186 4.11 9.67 3.46
CA LEU A 186 2.73 10.10 3.40
C LEU A 186 2.01 9.09 2.52
N SER A 187 1.01 8.41 3.08
CA SER A 187 0.32 7.33 2.37
C SER A 187 -1.18 7.31 2.70
N ASN A 188 -1.97 6.78 1.76
CA ASN A 188 -3.37 6.45 2.03
C ASN A 188 -3.44 5.21 2.93
N PRO A 189 -4.59 4.94 3.59
CA PRO A 189 -4.78 3.78 4.46
C PRO A 189 -4.31 2.46 3.85
N LEU A 190 -4.52 2.26 2.56
CA LEU A 190 -3.99 1.15 1.77
C LEU A 190 -2.95 1.71 0.80
N ALA A 191 -1.72 1.24 0.93
CA ALA A 191 -0.59 1.67 0.13
C ALA A 191 0.08 0.46 -0.53
N ALA A 192 0.22 0.53 -1.85
CA ALA A 192 0.94 -0.46 -2.63
C ALA A 192 2.44 -0.19 -2.56
N PHE A 193 3.20 -1.25 -2.28
CA PHE A 193 4.65 -1.32 -2.32
C PHE A 193 5.07 -2.52 -3.17
N THR A 194 6.34 -2.59 -3.52
CA THR A 194 6.89 -3.70 -4.30
C THR A 194 8.29 -4.05 -3.82
N PHE A 195 8.63 -5.33 -3.93
CA PHE A 195 10.02 -5.81 -3.80
C PHE A 195 10.87 -5.51 -5.03
N ASP A 196 10.21 -5.24 -6.17
CA ASP A 196 10.88 -5.04 -7.44
C ASP A 196 11.17 -3.55 -7.65
N PHE A 197 12.45 -3.21 -7.60
CA PHE A 197 12.95 -1.87 -7.86
C PHE A 197 12.54 -1.36 -9.24
N GLU A 198 12.65 -2.18 -10.29
CA GLU A 198 12.30 -1.78 -11.65
C GLU A 198 10.80 -1.48 -11.77
N GLN A 199 9.98 -2.26 -11.05
CA GLN A 199 8.55 -2.02 -10.97
C GLN A 199 8.21 -0.71 -10.25
N ALA A 200 8.91 -0.38 -9.17
CA ALA A 200 8.77 0.92 -8.50
C ALA A 200 9.21 2.08 -9.41
N VAL A 201 10.32 1.92 -10.12
CA VAL A 201 10.77 2.85 -11.17
C VAL A 201 9.67 3.04 -12.23
N ALA A 202 9.02 1.97 -12.69
CA ALA A 202 7.96 2.08 -13.67
C ALA A 202 6.75 2.89 -13.13
N PHE A 203 6.39 2.71 -11.86
CA PHE A 203 5.29 3.45 -11.23
C PHE A 203 5.57 4.93 -11.02
N SER A 204 6.83 5.30 -10.78
CA SER A 204 7.23 6.70 -10.61
C SER A 204 7.08 7.55 -11.88
N GLY A 205 6.95 6.92 -13.05
CA GLY A 205 6.72 7.60 -14.32
C GLY A 205 7.97 8.29 -14.91
N PRO A 206 7.97 8.61 -16.22
CA PRO A 206 9.20 8.94 -16.95
C PRO A 206 9.66 10.41 -16.84
N MET A 207 8.83 11.33 -16.34
CA MET A 207 9.14 12.76 -16.33
C MET A 207 9.39 13.29 -14.93
N SER A 208 8.37 13.32 -14.08
CA SER A 208 8.48 13.73 -12.69
C SER A 208 7.91 12.64 -11.80
N GLY A 209 8.49 12.46 -10.63
CA GLY A 209 8.13 11.37 -9.74
C GLY A 209 9.00 11.31 -8.51
N ALA A 210 8.69 10.33 -7.68
CA ALA A 210 9.50 9.97 -6.54
C ALA A 210 9.56 8.45 -6.38
N MET A 211 10.59 7.98 -5.68
CA MET A 211 10.64 6.65 -5.12
C MET A 211 10.85 6.74 -3.62
N ASN A 212 10.14 5.87 -2.91
CA ASN A 212 10.29 5.69 -1.49
C ASN A 212 10.90 4.32 -1.23
N LEU A 213 11.83 4.27 -0.28
CA LEU A 213 12.40 3.05 0.27
C LEU A 213 12.12 3.02 1.77
N ALA A 214 11.44 1.98 2.24
CA ALA A 214 11.07 1.84 3.64
C ALA A 214 11.24 0.39 4.09
N TYR A 215 11.64 0.18 5.34
CA TYR A 215 11.46 -1.11 5.99
C TYR A 215 10.07 -1.15 6.61
N ILE A 216 9.26 -2.14 6.25
CA ILE A 216 7.90 -2.26 6.74
C ILE A 216 7.80 -3.55 7.56
N PRO A 217 7.45 -3.49 8.86
CA PRO A 217 7.24 -4.68 9.67
C PRO A 217 6.00 -5.45 9.18
N THR A 218 6.00 -6.78 9.31
CA THR A 218 4.89 -7.61 8.82
C THR A 218 3.56 -7.29 9.45
N SER A 219 3.55 -6.80 10.70
CA SER A 219 2.34 -6.32 11.37
C SER A 219 1.56 -5.27 10.56
N ARG A 220 2.21 -4.62 9.59
CA ARG A 220 1.62 -3.62 8.70
C ARG A 220 1.24 -4.11 7.32
N PHE A 221 1.55 -5.36 6.97
CA PHE A 221 1.11 -5.95 5.71
C PHE A 221 -0.35 -6.35 5.81
N LEU A 222 -1.16 -5.71 4.96
CA LEU A 222 -2.57 -6.05 4.82
C LEU A 222 -2.75 -7.30 3.96
N ALA A 223 -2.07 -7.32 2.82
CA ALA A 223 -2.25 -8.35 1.80
C ALA A 223 -1.01 -8.53 0.92
N THR A 224 -0.87 -9.74 0.42
CA THR A 224 0.02 -10.13 -0.68
C THR A 224 -0.84 -10.69 -1.83
N PRO A 225 -0.27 -10.93 -3.03
CA PRO A 225 -1.02 -11.50 -4.16
C PRO A 225 -1.54 -12.92 -3.88
N LEU A 226 -1.04 -13.59 -2.83
CA LEU A 226 -1.51 -14.92 -2.42
C LEU A 226 -2.66 -14.88 -1.42
N THR A 227 -2.84 -13.77 -0.70
CA THR A 227 -3.73 -13.66 0.46
C THR A 227 -4.86 -12.66 0.27
N GLY A 228 -4.85 -11.90 -0.83
CA GLY A 228 -5.87 -10.90 -1.10
C GLY A 228 -5.55 -9.98 -2.27
N ILE A 229 -5.51 -8.68 -1.99
CA ILE A 229 -5.19 -7.66 -2.98
C ILE A 229 -3.68 -7.55 -3.22
N GLY A 230 -3.30 -7.30 -4.47
CA GLY A 230 -1.91 -7.25 -4.91
C GLY A 230 -1.71 -7.98 -6.24
N VAL A 231 -0.81 -7.49 -7.08
CA VAL A 231 -0.47 -8.07 -8.39
C VAL A 231 0.85 -8.83 -8.32
N ILE A 232 0.81 -10.14 -8.62
CA ILE A 232 1.99 -11.03 -8.55
C ILE A 232 3.13 -10.58 -9.47
N GLY A 233 2.82 -10.20 -10.71
CA GLY A 233 3.81 -9.77 -11.69
C GLY A 233 4.41 -8.38 -11.37
N GLN A 234 3.95 -7.75 -10.29
CA GLN A 234 4.49 -6.49 -9.78
C GLN A 234 5.15 -6.69 -8.41
N SER A 235 5.23 -7.93 -7.91
CA SER A 235 5.68 -8.27 -6.56
C SER A 235 5.03 -7.36 -5.50
N GLU A 236 3.73 -7.07 -5.71
CA GLU A 236 3.04 -6.02 -4.95
C GLU A 236 2.64 -6.53 -3.57
N VAL A 237 2.98 -5.76 -2.54
CA VAL A 237 2.45 -5.92 -1.19
C VAL A 237 1.62 -4.68 -0.86
N VAL A 238 0.43 -4.91 -0.31
CA VAL A 238 -0.40 -3.82 0.19
C VAL A 238 -0.18 -3.69 1.69
N GLY A 239 0.42 -2.58 2.08
CA GLY A 239 0.63 -2.20 3.47
C GLY A 239 -0.44 -1.22 3.95
N MET A 240 -0.68 -1.22 5.25
CA MET A 240 -1.40 -0.14 5.90
C MET A 240 -0.52 1.11 5.89
N GLY A 241 -1.05 2.23 5.41
CA GLY A 241 -0.35 3.50 5.40
C GLY A 241 -0.19 4.09 6.80
N ALA A 242 0.83 4.92 6.98
CA ALA A 242 0.89 5.88 8.08
C ALA A 242 1.43 7.23 7.57
N ASP A 243 1.42 8.23 8.46
CA ASP A 243 1.88 9.59 8.20
C ASP A 243 3.13 9.98 9.02
N GLN A 244 3.63 9.09 9.88
CA GLN A 244 4.81 9.28 10.73
C GLN A 244 5.97 8.33 10.44
N ASP A 245 5.80 7.41 9.50
CA ASP A 245 6.82 6.42 9.15
C ASP A 245 8.02 7.06 8.53
N GLU A 246 9.20 6.59 8.90
CA GLU A 246 10.41 7.07 8.27
C GLU A 246 10.72 6.26 7.01
N CYS A 247 11.00 6.95 5.93
CA CYS A 247 11.48 6.34 4.71
C CYS A 247 12.50 7.25 4.03
N PHE A 248 13.27 6.65 3.12
CA PHE A 248 14.13 7.42 2.24
C PHE A 248 13.36 7.79 0.98
N TRP A 249 13.44 9.06 0.63
CA TRP A 249 12.85 9.61 -0.58
C TRP A 249 13.94 9.93 -1.58
N MET A 250 13.56 9.79 -2.84
CA MET A 250 14.25 10.39 -3.96
C MET A 250 13.20 10.90 -4.93
N ALA A 251 13.34 12.14 -5.38
CA ALA A 251 12.42 12.71 -6.35
C ALA A 251 13.15 13.46 -7.45
N TRP A 252 12.42 13.69 -8.53
CA TRP A 252 12.91 14.36 -9.72
C TRP A 252 11.78 15.09 -10.43
N GLU A 253 12.14 16.12 -11.19
CA GLU A 253 11.17 16.98 -11.87
C GLU A 253 11.15 16.77 -13.38
N ASN A 254 12.20 16.17 -13.95
CA ASN A 254 12.33 15.94 -15.38
C ASN A 254 12.97 14.57 -15.71
N SER A 255 12.83 14.18 -16.97
CA SER A 255 13.27 12.87 -17.47
C SER A 255 14.79 12.67 -17.42
N GLY A 256 15.58 13.73 -17.52
CA GLY A 256 17.04 13.66 -17.40
C GLY A 256 17.47 13.27 -15.99
N GLU A 257 16.86 13.88 -14.97
CA GLU A 257 17.05 13.51 -13.58
C GLU A 257 16.55 12.10 -13.29
N ALA A 258 15.37 11.73 -13.81
CA ALA A 258 14.84 10.37 -13.68
C ALA A 258 15.85 9.32 -14.16
N GLN A 259 16.52 9.55 -15.29
CA GLN A 259 17.51 8.61 -15.85
C GLN A 259 18.73 8.42 -14.96
N ILE A 260 19.22 9.47 -14.30
CA ILE A 260 20.36 9.37 -13.37
C ILE A 260 20.06 8.33 -12.29
N TYR A 261 18.85 8.39 -11.74
CA TYR A 261 18.45 7.56 -10.60
C TYR A 261 18.04 6.15 -10.97
N ARG A 262 17.39 5.98 -12.12
CA ARG A 262 16.97 4.66 -12.63
C ARG A 262 18.16 3.76 -12.96
N ASN A 263 19.30 4.38 -13.29
CA ASN A 263 20.51 3.66 -13.63
C ASN A 263 21.43 3.43 -12.43
N LEU A 264 21.06 3.89 -11.22
CA LEU A 264 21.83 3.60 -10.01
C LEU A 264 21.67 2.11 -9.67
N PRO A 265 22.76 1.31 -9.68
CA PRO A 265 22.68 -0.08 -9.25
C PRO A 265 22.34 -0.15 -7.75
N LEU A 266 21.65 -1.21 -7.33
CA LEU A 266 21.21 -1.43 -5.93
C LEU A 266 22.31 -1.18 -4.87
N PRO A 267 23.58 -1.60 -5.06
CA PRO A 267 24.65 -1.29 -4.10
C PRO A 267 24.95 0.22 -3.94
N GLN A 268 24.62 1.05 -4.94
CA GLN A 268 24.74 2.51 -4.83
C GLN A 268 23.52 3.12 -4.12
N TRP A 269 22.32 2.55 -4.29
CA TRP A 269 21.17 2.88 -3.44
C TRP A 269 21.51 2.68 -1.97
N TYR A 270 22.19 1.57 -1.66
CA TYR A 270 22.72 1.27 -0.34
C TYR A 270 23.74 2.32 0.16
N LYS A 271 24.79 2.62 -0.61
CA LYS A 271 25.82 3.62 -0.22
C LYS A 271 25.24 5.00 0.02
N LEU A 272 24.19 5.37 -0.72
CA LEU A 272 23.51 6.65 -0.56
C LEU A 272 22.68 6.69 0.74
N VAL A 273 22.14 5.56 1.19
CA VAL A 273 21.54 5.42 2.52
C VAL A 273 22.61 5.49 3.62
N GLU A 274 23.79 4.90 3.43
CA GLU A 274 24.89 4.96 4.42
C GLU A 274 25.37 6.39 4.68
N ASN A 275 25.60 7.15 3.61
CA ASN A 275 26.13 8.51 3.70
C ASN A 275 25.18 9.53 4.37
N TYR A 276 23.90 9.19 4.54
CA TYR A 276 22.93 10.07 5.18
C TYR A 276 22.96 9.99 6.72
N LYS A 277 23.73 9.06 7.30
CA LYS A 277 23.88 8.91 8.77
C LYS A 277 24.97 9.81 9.38
N THR A 278 25.72 10.53 8.56
CA THR A 278 26.77 11.48 8.98
C THR A 278 26.35 12.92 8.71
#